data_AF-A0A1G4A3S6-F1
#
_entry.id   AF-A0A1G4A3S6-F1
#
_cell.length_a   1.000
_cell.length_b   1.000
_cell.length_c   1.000
_cell.angle_alpha   90.00
_cell.angle_beta   90.00
_cell.angle_gamma   90.00
#
_symmetry.space_group_name_H-M   'P 1'
#
loop_
_entity.id
_entity.type
_entity.pdbx_description
1 polymer ?
#
loop_
_entity_poly.entity_id
_entity_poly.type
_entity_poly.pdbx_seq_one_letter_code
_entity_poly.pdbx_strand_id
1 'polypeptide(L)'
;MNLVRLPLVCWWRALTSTRFERLGVKTLHLKAAPANALHPSPAFSIALLLFATAAPAQPAGDYLEQHDTIYNSLTVEKRGSIVELRARSRRGEYLESAVDLRDPLKLVVPYTRTLYAALFLQPAPRRALMIGLGGAGFHRLFAAAYPAAELRTVELDPKVFELCQTRLGFNPTDRTPVTIMDGRLFVKRDQSRWDWIILDAFRGGYVPPHLKTLEFYRECAARLSEHGVFVANLHSGTQLHFSDLRTISEVFPQVVIFRTAIAGNVIACAVNYKVPDITDPAAWPPAEDLARPEFAGRLDLAAIRGERADPPRAQMREARVLTDDFAPVEFLDVIKANNTTE
;
A
#
# COMPACT_ATOMS: atom_id res chain seq x y z
N MET A 1 3.01 37.86 45.61
CA MET A 1 3.11 39.33 45.67
C MET A 1 3.97 39.77 44.49
N ASN A 2 3.37 40.51 43.57
CA ASN A 2 3.90 41.34 42.47
C ASN A 2 4.85 40.70 41.43
N LEU A 3 4.43 40.48 40.18
CA LEU A 3 4.29 41.46 39.07
C LEU A 3 5.60 42.21 38.78
N VAL A 4 6.14 42.05 37.56
CA VAL A 4 6.30 43.14 36.58
C VAL A 4 6.42 42.54 35.16
N ARG A 5 5.44 42.82 34.31
CA ARG A 5 5.57 42.93 32.84
C ARG A 5 6.10 44.33 32.53
N LEU A 6 6.81 44.52 31.41
CA LEU A 6 6.59 45.59 30.41
C LEU A 6 7.59 45.45 29.23
N PRO A 7 7.33 46.07 28.06
CA PRO A 7 7.68 45.61 26.72
C PRO A 7 8.65 46.57 26.02
N LEU A 8 9.00 46.32 24.76
CA LEU A 8 9.34 47.39 23.81
C LEU A 8 9.16 46.93 22.35
N VAL A 9 8.63 47.87 21.58
CA VAL A 9 8.11 47.79 20.22
C VAL A 9 9.03 48.60 19.30
N CYS A 10 9.23 48.11 18.08
CA CYS A 10 9.66 48.77 16.83
C CYS A 10 11.01 49.49 16.78
N TRP A 11 11.75 49.26 15.68
CA TRP A 11 12.01 50.21 14.58
C TRP A 11 13.14 49.63 13.70
N TRP A 12 12.88 49.32 12.41
CA TRP A 12 13.64 49.95 11.31
C TRP A 12 13.02 49.71 9.94
N ARG A 13 13.19 50.73 9.09
CA ARG A 13 12.55 50.97 7.80
C ARG A 13 13.66 50.99 6.73
N ALA A 14 13.39 50.30 5.61
CA ALA A 14 13.74 50.58 4.20
C ALA A 14 15.09 51.22 3.78
N LEU A 15 15.70 50.64 2.71
CA LEU A 15 16.42 51.29 1.58
C LEU A 15 16.65 50.20 0.49
N THR A 16 15.85 50.13 -0.58
CA THR A 16 16.02 50.68 -1.96
C THR A 16 17.04 50.00 -2.89
N SER A 17 16.47 49.39 -3.94
CA SER A 17 16.82 49.40 -5.38
C SER A 17 18.19 48.95 -5.90
N THR A 18 18.17 48.03 -6.88
CA THR A 18 18.95 48.15 -8.12
C THR A 18 18.36 47.32 -9.27
N ARG A 19 18.39 47.92 -10.47
CA ARG A 19 17.91 47.47 -11.79
C ARG A 19 18.69 46.27 -12.36
N PHE A 20 18.04 45.50 -13.24
CA PHE A 20 18.65 44.98 -14.48
C PHE A 20 17.62 44.90 -15.62
N GLU A 21 18.10 45.13 -16.84
CA GLU A 21 17.36 45.48 -18.06
C GLU A 21 16.94 44.30 -18.96
N ARG A 22 15.83 44.53 -19.68
CA ARG A 22 15.48 44.20 -21.09
C ARG A 22 15.94 42.88 -21.73
N LEU A 23 14.95 42.18 -22.30
CA LEU A 23 14.81 41.64 -23.68
C LEU A 23 13.28 41.35 -23.80
N GLY A 24 12.47 41.89 -24.71
CA GLY A 24 12.61 42.02 -26.16
C GLY A 24 11.45 41.23 -26.81
N VAL A 25 10.22 41.78 -26.84
CA VAL A 25 9.11 41.19 -27.59
C VAL A 25 8.51 42.24 -28.52
N LYS A 26 8.48 41.88 -29.81
CA LYS A 26 8.00 42.67 -30.93
C LYS A 26 6.48 42.81 -30.90
N THR A 27 6.03 44.03 -31.17
CA THR A 27 4.68 44.45 -31.48
C THR A 27 4.18 43.82 -32.79
N LEU A 28 2.90 43.43 -32.86
CA LEU A 28 2.16 43.44 -34.11
C LEU A 28 0.84 44.18 -33.92
N HIS A 29 0.64 45.14 -34.81
CA HIS A 29 -0.43 46.13 -34.83
C HIS A 29 -1.80 45.55 -35.12
N LEU A 30 -2.83 46.09 -34.47
CA LEU A 30 -4.08 46.41 -35.16
C LEU A 30 -4.65 47.75 -34.67
N LYS A 31 -5.14 48.51 -35.65
CA LYS A 31 -5.49 49.93 -35.67
C LYS A 31 -6.56 50.35 -34.66
N ALA A 32 -6.45 51.60 -34.19
CA ALA A 32 -7.52 52.37 -33.58
C ALA A 32 -8.04 53.44 -34.58
N ALA A 33 -9.35 53.69 -34.58
CA ALA A 33 -9.96 55.02 -34.66
C ALA A 33 -11.50 54.94 -34.42
N PRO A 34 -12.15 56.01 -33.92
CA PRO A 34 -13.24 55.89 -32.93
C PRO A 34 -14.57 56.57 -33.28
N ALA A 35 -15.52 56.40 -32.34
CA ALA A 35 -16.46 57.38 -31.77
C ALA A 35 -17.97 57.32 -32.11
N ASN A 36 -18.73 57.23 -31.01
CA ASN A 36 -20.08 57.74 -30.72
C ASN A 36 -21.32 57.06 -31.32
N ALA A 37 -22.11 56.37 -30.49
CA ALA A 37 -23.20 56.93 -29.67
C ALA A 37 -24.33 55.89 -29.39
N LEU A 38 -25.02 56.11 -28.26
CA LEU A 38 -26.36 55.62 -27.86
C LEU A 38 -26.50 54.27 -27.10
N HIS A 39 -26.84 54.40 -25.82
CA HIS A 39 -27.58 53.46 -24.94
C HIS A 39 -29.09 53.42 -25.28
N PRO A 40 -29.97 52.59 -24.66
CA PRO A 40 -29.86 51.21 -24.11
C PRO A 40 -31.06 50.26 -24.42
N SER A 41 -30.89 48.96 -24.10
CA SER A 41 -31.91 47.93 -23.71
C SER A 41 -32.87 47.30 -24.76
N PRO A 42 -33.48 46.10 -24.52
CA PRO A 42 -33.40 45.19 -23.37
C PRO A 42 -33.00 43.73 -23.68
N ALA A 43 -32.82 42.97 -22.61
CA ALA A 43 -32.29 41.61 -22.49
C ALA A 43 -33.08 40.50 -23.23
N PHE A 44 -32.35 39.55 -23.80
CA PHE A 44 -32.82 38.21 -24.14
C PHE A 44 -31.97 37.20 -23.36
N SER A 45 -32.47 36.76 -22.20
CA SER A 45 -31.87 35.67 -21.43
C SER A 45 -32.33 34.34 -22.02
N ILE A 46 -31.47 33.66 -22.78
CA ILE A 46 -31.68 32.27 -23.18
C ILE A 46 -31.42 31.40 -21.94
N ALA A 47 -32.49 30.87 -21.35
CA ALA A 47 -32.39 29.88 -20.28
C ALA A 47 -31.91 28.54 -20.87
N LEU A 48 -30.63 28.22 -20.67
CA LEU A 48 -30.07 26.92 -20.98
C LEU A 48 -30.53 25.94 -19.90
N LEU A 49 -31.59 25.17 -20.17
CA LEU A 49 -32.00 24.04 -19.35
C LEU A 49 -30.93 22.94 -19.43
N LEU A 50 -30.00 22.95 -18.48
CA LEU A 50 -29.11 21.84 -18.20
C LEU A 50 -29.94 20.67 -17.64
N PHE A 51 -30.27 19.70 -18.50
CA PHE A 51 -30.67 18.38 -18.03
C PHE A 51 -29.45 17.72 -17.38
N ALA A 52 -29.36 17.84 -16.05
CA ALA A 52 -28.48 16.99 -15.28
C ALA A 52 -29.01 15.56 -15.41
N THR A 53 -28.40 14.76 -16.27
CA THR A 53 -28.58 13.31 -16.27
C THR A 53 -27.98 12.80 -14.97
N ALA A 54 -28.83 12.59 -13.98
CA ALA A 54 -28.43 11.90 -12.75
C ALA A 54 -27.92 10.52 -13.17
N ALA A 55 -26.62 10.27 -12.99
CA ALA A 55 -26.07 8.93 -13.07
C ALA A 55 -26.90 8.04 -12.13
N PRO A 56 -27.29 6.82 -12.56
CA PRO A 56 -28.05 5.93 -11.69
C PRO A 56 -27.26 5.74 -10.39
N ALA A 57 -27.90 6.08 -9.27
CA ALA A 57 -27.33 5.86 -7.95
C ALA A 57 -26.97 4.38 -7.86
N GLN A 58 -25.67 4.09 -7.73
CA GLN A 58 -25.18 2.74 -7.47
C GLN A 58 -25.92 2.26 -6.21
N PRO A 59 -26.63 1.11 -6.24
CA PRO A 59 -27.45 0.71 -5.09
C PRO A 59 -26.57 0.73 -3.85
N ALA A 60 -26.96 1.45 -2.80
CA ALA A 60 -26.20 1.45 -1.56
C ALA A 60 -26.05 -0.01 -1.09
N GLY A 61 -24.88 -0.39 -0.58
CA GLY A 61 -24.71 -1.71 0.03
C GLY A 61 -25.76 -1.99 1.11
N ASP A 62 -25.96 -3.27 1.45
CA ASP A 62 -26.85 -3.72 2.54
C ASP A 62 -26.56 -2.94 3.83
N TYR A 63 -25.30 -2.59 4.06
CA TYR A 63 -24.90 -1.53 4.98
C TYR A 63 -23.62 -0.85 4.51
N LEU A 64 -23.41 0.38 5.00
CA LEU A 64 -22.18 1.13 4.88
C LEU A 64 -21.88 1.76 6.25
N GLU A 65 -20.68 1.52 6.75
CA GLU A 65 -20.20 2.04 8.03
C GLU A 65 -18.88 2.77 7.83
N GLN A 66 -18.69 3.84 8.59
CA GLN A 66 -17.46 4.63 8.57
C GLN A 66 -16.86 4.65 9.98
N HIS A 67 -15.55 4.45 10.05
CA HIS A 67 -14.81 4.38 11.30
C HIS A 67 -13.54 5.21 11.17
N ASP A 68 -13.25 6.04 12.16
CA ASP A 68 -12.03 6.84 12.19
C ASP A 68 -11.22 6.47 13.44
N THR A 69 -9.93 6.23 13.25
CA THR A 69 -8.97 5.87 14.29
C THR A 69 -7.77 6.80 14.24
N ILE A 70 -6.88 6.69 15.21
CA ILE A 70 -5.59 7.40 15.15
C ILE A 70 -4.69 6.90 14.00
N TYR A 71 -5.06 5.78 13.37
CA TYR A 71 -4.28 5.15 12.31
C TYR A 71 -4.98 5.28 10.95
N ASN A 72 -6.29 5.03 10.86
CA ASN A 72 -6.98 4.94 9.58
C ASN A 72 -8.34 5.64 9.61
N SER A 73 -8.75 6.12 8.44
CA SER A 73 -10.16 6.39 8.13
C SER A 73 -10.68 5.24 7.28
N LEU A 74 -11.62 4.47 7.80
CA LEU A 74 -12.09 3.22 7.20
C LEU A 74 -13.55 3.34 6.76
N THR A 75 -13.89 2.71 5.64
CA THR A 75 -15.26 2.40 5.22
C THR A 75 -15.41 0.88 5.19
N VAL A 76 -16.48 0.37 5.79
CA VAL A 76 -16.89 -1.03 5.62
C VAL A 76 -18.22 -1.04 4.89
N GLU A 77 -18.25 -1.69 3.75
CA GLU A 77 -19.47 -1.80 2.95
C GLU A 77 -19.79 -3.27 2.68
N LYS A 78 -21.05 -3.65 2.88
CA LYS A 78 -21.53 -4.98 2.52
C LYS A 78 -22.44 -4.89 1.31
N ARG A 79 -22.19 -5.72 0.30
CA ARG A 79 -23.03 -5.87 -0.91
C ARG A 79 -23.30 -7.35 -1.15
N GLY A 80 -24.51 -7.81 -0.81
CA GLY A 80 -24.86 -9.22 -0.91
C GLY A 80 -24.01 -10.08 0.04
N SER A 81 -23.16 -10.96 -0.50
CA SER A 81 -22.23 -11.74 0.34
C SER A 81 -20.85 -11.09 0.51
N ILE A 82 -20.52 -10.05 -0.26
CA ILE A 82 -19.21 -9.43 -0.20
C ILE A 82 -19.20 -8.35 0.87
N VAL A 83 -18.20 -8.38 1.75
CA VAL A 83 -17.88 -7.29 2.67
C VAL A 83 -16.54 -6.71 2.28
N GLU A 84 -16.50 -5.43 1.96
CA GLU A 84 -15.30 -4.68 1.60
C GLU A 84 -14.84 -3.82 2.78
N LEU A 85 -13.53 -3.78 2.98
CA LEU A 85 -12.85 -2.85 3.86
C LEU A 85 -12.03 -1.90 2.98
N ARG A 86 -12.31 -0.61 3.09
CA ARG A 86 -11.69 0.45 2.29
C ARG A 86 -11.04 1.48 3.19
N ALA A 87 -9.87 1.96 2.80
CA ALA A 87 -9.24 3.11 3.44
C ALA A 87 -9.64 4.38 2.69
N ARG A 88 -10.14 5.37 3.43
CA ARG A 88 -10.49 6.69 2.93
C ARG A 88 -9.28 7.61 2.98
N SER A 89 -9.12 8.41 1.93
CA SER A 89 -8.12 9.47 1.84
C SER A 89 -8.72 10.71 1.18
N ARG A 90 -7.99 11.84 1.20
CA ARG A 90 -8.37 13.04 0.43
C ARG A 90 -8.51 12.79 -1.08
N ARG A 91 -7.84 11.77 -1.62
CA ARG A 91 -7.81 11.43 -3.06
C ARG A 91 -8.88 10.42 -3.47
N GLY A 92 -9.63 9.87 -2.51
CA GLY A 92 -10.63 8.83 -2.74
C GLY A 92 -10.48 7.67 -1.76
N GLU A 93 -11.23 6.60 -2.02
CA GLU A 93 -11.20 5.37 -1.24
C GLU A 93 -10.37 4.29 -1.96
N TYR A 94 -9.52 3.61 -1.20
CA TYR A 94 -8.72 2.48 -1.66
C TYR A 94 -9.29 1.19 -1.10
N LEU A 95 -9.51 0.18 -1.95
CA LEU A 95 -9.89 -1.14 -1.50
C LEU A 95 -8.68 -1.80 -0.82
N GLU A 96 -8.76 -1.97 0.50
CA GLU A 96 -7.72 -2.63 1.30
C GLU A 96 -7.96 -4.13 1.35
N SER A 97 -9.23 -4.54 1.54
CA SER A 97 -9.61 -5.95 1.57
C SER A 97 -11.06 -6.16 1.17
N ALA A 98 -11.38 -7.40 0.78
CA ALA A 98 -12.74 -7.87 0.60
C ALA A 98 -12.85 -9.35 0.99
N VAL A 99 -14.01 -9.77 1.49
CA VAL A 99 -14.33 -11.15 1.86
C VAL A 99 -15.68 -11.53 1.31
N ASP A 100 -15.78 -12.71 0.70
CA ASP A 100 -17.07 -13.32 0.36
C ASP A 100 -17.54 -14.17 1.55
N LEU A 101 -18.59 -13.75 2.24
CA LEU A 101 -19.14 -14.47 3.38
C LEU A 101 -19.73 -15.84 3.01
N ARG A 102 -20.00 -16.12 1.72
CA ARG A 102 -20.43 -17.45 1.25
C ARG A 102 -19.27 -18.41 1.01
N ASP A 103 -18.11 -17.88 0.63
CA ASP A 103 -16.87 -18.65 0.49
C ASP A 103 -15.70 -17.85 1.10
N PRO A 104 -15.53 -17.85 2.43
CA PRO A 104 -14.53 -17.03 3.10
C PRO A 104 -13.09 -17.40 2.76
N LEU A 105 -12.86 -18.55 2.11
CA LEU A 105 -11.55 -18.98 1.63
C LEU A 105 -11.19 -18.35 0.27
N LYS A 106 -12.16 -17.78 -0.44
CA LYS A 106 -11.94 -17.12 -1.72
C LYS A 106 -11.15 -15.82 -1.52
N LEU A 107 -10.03 -15.72 -2.22
CA LEU A 107 -9.20 -14.53 -2.24
C LEU A 107 -9.82 -13.48 -3.18
N VAL A 108 -10.70 -12.64 -2.62
CA VAL A 108 -11.44 -11.62 -3.39
C VAL A 108 -10.51 -10.52 -3.91
N VAL A 109 -9.49 -10.15 -3.14
CA VAL A 109 -8.50 -9.14 -3.55
C VAL A 109 -7.35 -9.81 -4.32
N PRO A 110 -7.16 -9.53 -5.62
CA PRO A 110 -6.31 -10.38 -6.47
C PRO A 110 -4.81 -10.41 -6.16
N TYR A 111 -4.21 -9.43 -5.47
CA TYR A 111 -2.79 -9.56 -5.10
C TYR A 111 -2.57 -10.62 -4.00
N THR A 112 -3.59 -10.88 -3.16
CA THR A 112 -3.45 -11.74 -1.98
C THR A 112 -3.16 -13.18 -2.36
N ARG A 113 -3.55 -13.63 -3.56
CA ARG A 113 -3.11 -14.94 -4.10
C ARG A 113 -1.62 -14.98 -4.40
N THR A 114 -1.03 -13.88 -4.88
CA THR A 114 0.40 -13.82 -5.22
C THR A 114 1.28 -13.82 -3.97
N LEU A 115 0.76 -13.51 -2.78
CA LEU A 115 1.48 -13.74 -1.51
C LEU A 115 1.85 -15.22 -1.31
N TYR A 116 1.08 -16.16 -1.87
CA TYR A 116 1.40 -17.60 -1.86
C TYR A 116 2.52 -18.00 -2.81
N ALA A 117 3.12 -17.07 -3.58
CA ALA A 117 4.32 -17.35 -4.36
C ALA A 117 5.49 -17.85 -3.49
N ALA A 118 5.46 -17.53 -2.19
CA ALA A 118 6.35 -18.09 -1.19
C ALA A 118 6.37 -19.64 -1.15
N LEU A 119 5.31 -20.32 -1.62
CA LEU A 119 5.26 -21.78 -1.71
C LEU A 119 6.32 -22.36 -2.66
N PHE A 120 6.75 -21.62 -3.68
CA PHE A 120 7.82 -22.07 -4.57
C PHE A 120 9.18 -22.12 -3.87
N LEU A 121 9.33 -21.41 -2.76
CA LEU A 121 10.61 -21.26 -2.05
C LEU A 121 10.61 -21.99 -0.71
N GLN A 122 9.46 -22.03 -0.05
CA GLN A 122 9.23 -22.69 1.23
C GLN A 122 7.81 -23.30 1.23
N PRO A 123 7.65 -24.55 0.74
CA PRO A 123 6.34 -25.16 0.45
C PRO A 123 5.58 -25.67 1.68
N ALA A 124 6.26 -25.85 2.81
CA ALA A 124 5.67 -26.42 4.02
C ALA A 124 5.95 -25.54 5.25
N PRO A 125 5.50 -24.27 5.26
CA PRO A 125 5.71 -23.37 6.38
C PRO A 125 5.04 -23.94 7.65
N ARG A 126 5.81 -24.05 8.72
CA ARG A 126 5.29 -24.40 10.06
C ARG A 126 4.97 -23.15 10.87
N ARG A 127 5.70 -22.07 10.62
CA ARG A 127 5.53 -20.79 11.30
C ARG A 127 5.59 -19.64 10.30
N ALA A 128 4.53 -18.86 10.23
CA ALA A 128 4.45 -17.64 9.44
C ALA A 128 4.14 -16.44 10.35
N LEU A 129 4.82 -15.33 10.10
CA LEU A 129 4.53 -14.02 10.68
C LEU A 129 3.94 -13.13 9.58
N MET A 130 2.79 -12.53 9.82
CA MET A 130 2.19 -11.54 8.92
C MET A 130 2.09 -10.19 9.63
N ILE A 131 2.70 -9.17 9.05
CA ILE A 131 2.65 -7.78 9.50
C ILE A 131 1.57 -7.08 8.69
N GLY A 132 0.46 -6.76 9.34
CA GLY A 132 -0.80 -6.32 8.73
C GLY A 132 -1.84 -7.45 8.67
N LEU A 133 -3.09 -7.14 9.01
CA LEU A 133 -4.21 -8.10 8.96
C LEU A 133 -5.04 -7.97 7.68
N GLY A 134 -5.23 -6.74 7.20
CA GLY A 134 -6.21 -6.41 6.16
C GLY A 134 -7.61 -6.88 6.58
N GLY A 135 -8.30 -7.62 5.70
CA GLY A 135 -9.57 -8.29 6.01
C GLY A 135 -9.44 -9.80 6.28
N ALA A 136 -8.23 -10.27 6.57
CA ALA A 136 -7.92 -11.66 6.90
C ALA A 136 -8.19 -12.70 5.78
N GLY A 137 -8.28 -12.29 4.51
CA GLY A 137 -8.51 -13.21 3.38
C GLY A 137 -7.40 -14.26 3.22
N PHE A 138 -6.14 -13.80 3.18
CA PHE A 138 -4.95 -14.67 3.19
C PHE A 138 -4.98 -15.65 4.37
N HIS A 139 -5.32 -15.15 5.57
CA HIS A 139 -5.29 -15.89 6.82
C HIS A 139 -6.26 -17.08 6.81
N ARG A 140 -7.47 -16.91 6.27
CA ARG A 140 -8.48 -17.98 6.20
C ARG A 140 -8.03 -19.11 5.29
N LEU A 141 -7.54 -18.78 4.10
CA LEU A 141 -7.02 -19.79 3.18
C LEU A 141 -5.78 -20.49 3.76
N PHE A 142 -4.89 -19.74 4.43
CA PHE A 142 -3.66 -20.28 5.00
C PHE A 142 -3.98 -21.26 6.13
N ALA A 143 -4.85 -20.87 7.05
CA ALA A 143 -5.26 -21.71 8.18
C ALA A 143 -5.97 -22.99 7.72
N ALA A 144 -6.77 -22.90 6.65
CA ALA A 144 -7.39 -24.08 6.05
C ALA A 144 -6.36 -25.01 5.41
N ALA A 145 -5.43 -24.47 4.62
CA ALA A 145 -4.42 -25.25 3.90
C ALA A 145 -3.30 -25.81 4.81
N TYR A 146 -3.02 -25.14 5.94
CA TYR A 146 -1.96 -25.46 6.89
C TYR A 146 -2.49 -25.46 8.35
N PRO A 147 -3.42 -26.37 8.71
CA PRO A 147 -4.08 -26.33 10.03
C PRO A 147 -3.15 -26.56 11.22
N ALA A 148 -1.96 -27.15 10.99
CA ALA A 148 -0.94 -27.37 12.00
C ALA A 148 0.07 -26.21 12.13
N ALA A 149 0.11 -25.31 11.15
CA ALA A 149 1.04 -24.18 11.16
C ALA A 149 0.56 -23.06 12.08
N GLU A 150 1.50 -22.31 12.66
CA GLU A 150 1.21 -21.04 13.30
C GLU A 150 1.25 -19.92 12.25
N LEU A 151 0.19 -19.13 12.12
CA LEU A 151 0.19 -17.85 11.43
C LEU A 151 -0.03 -16.74 12.46
N ARG A 152 1.06 -16.13 12.91
CA ARG A 152 0.99 -15.00 13.84
C ARG A 152 0.79 -13.71 13.07
N THR A 153 -0.21 -12.94 13.45
CA THR A 153 -0.49 -11.63 12.85
C THR A 153 -0.14 -10.51 13.80
N VAL A 154 0.47 -9.46 13.28
CA VAL A 154 0.70 -8.21 14.00
C VAL A 154 -0.06 -7.11 13.29
N GLU A 155 -1.09 -6.59 13.94
CA GLU A 155 -1.94 -5.52 13.43
C GLU A 155 -1.76 -4.27 14.28
N LEU A 156 -1.64 -3.11 13.65
CA LEU A 156 -1.43 -1.86 14.38
C LEU A 156 -2.74 -1.25 14.85
N ASP A 157 -3.79 -1.35 14.02
CA ASP A 157 -5.07 -0.73 14.29
C ASP A 157 -6.07 -1.72 14.92
N PRO A 158 -6.39 -1.59 16.23
CA PRO A 158 -7.34 -2.46 16.90
C PRO A 158 -8.74 -2.42 16.26
N LYS A 159 -9.13 -1.33 15.58
CA LYS A 159 -10.42 -1.24 14.88
C LYS A 159 -10.46 -2.15 13.66
N VAL A 160 -9.34 -2.29 12.92
CA VAL A 160 -9.25 -3.23 11.79
C VAL A 160 -9.51 -4.66 12.28
N PHE A 161 -8.89 -5.03 13.41
CA PHE A 161 -9.11 -6.34 14.01
C PHE A 161 -10.56 -6.53 14.50
N GLU A 162 -11.14 -5.54 15.18
CA GLU A 162 -12.55 -5.56 15.60
C GLU A 162 -13.51 -5.75 14.41
N LEU A 163 -13.30 -5.01 13.31
CA LEU A 163 -14.12 -5.11 12.10
C LEU A 163 -13.95 -6.47 11.42
N CYS A 164 -12.74 -7.04 11.42
CA CYS A 164 -12.51 -8.38 10.92
C CYS A 164 -13.37 -9.41 11.66
N GLN A 165 -13.47 -9.30 12.99
CA GLN A 165 -14.28 -10.20 13.81
C GLN A 165 -15.78 -9.96 13.62
N THR A 166 -16.22 -8.71 13.73
CA THR A 166 -17.65 -8.37 13.79
C THR A 166 -18.32 -8.32 12.43
N ARG A 167 -17.60 -8.00 11.36
CA ARG A 167 -18.17 -7.75 10.02
C ARG A 167 -17.67 -8.72 8.95
N LEU A 168 -16.41 -9.14 9.02
CA LEU A 168 -15.84 -10.04 8.01
C LEU A 168 -15.86 -11.51 8.45
N GLY A 169 -16.30 -11.82 9.67
CA GLY A 169 -16.38 -13.20 10.18
C GLY A 169 -15.03 -13.87 10.37
N PHE A 170 -14.02 -13.12 10.81
CA PHE A 170 -12.71 -13.67 11.17
C PHE A 170 -12.66 -14.00 12.66
N ASN A 171 -12.47 -15.28 13.01
CA ASN A 171 -12.29 -15.70 14.40
C ASN A 171 -10.88 -16.28 14.58
N PRO A 172 -9.96 -15.54 15.22
CA PRO A 172 -8.64 -16.05 15.56
C PRO A 172 -8.70 -17.33 16.38
N THR A 173 -7.65 -18.13 16.27
CA THR A 173 -7.44 -19.35 17.05
C THR A 173 -6.05 -19.30 17.67
N ASP A 174 -5.71 -20.30 18.50
CA ASP A 174 -4.34 -20.46 19.01
C ASP A 174 -3.30 -20.65 17.90
N ARG A 175 -3.73 -21.07 16.69
CA ARG A 175 -2.88 -21.18 15.50
C ARG A 175 -2.85 -19.92 14.65
N THR A 176 -3.78 -19.01 14.84
CA THR A 176 -3.88 -17.75 14.10
C THR A 176 -3.93 -16.54 15.05
N PRO A 177 -3.01 -16.42 16.03
CA PRO A 177 -3.09 -15.36 17.02
C PRO A 177 -2.86 -13.98 16.39
N VAL A 178 -3.65 -12.99 16.81
CA VAL A 178 -3.49 -11.59 16.41
C VAL A 178 -2.95 -10.78 17.59
N THR A 179 -1.86 -10.06 17.37
CA THR A 179 -1.25 -9.16 18.34
C THR A 179 -1.43 -7.72 17.89
N ILE A 180 -2.01 -6.87 18.75
CA ILE A 180 -2.15 -5.44 18.47
C ILE A 180 -0.84 -4.72 18.85
N MET A 181 0.00 -4.41 17.85
CA MET A 181 1.31 -3.78 18.03
C MET A 181 1.83 -3.21 16.71
N ASP A 182 2.77 -2.27 16.78
CA ASP A 182 3.60 -1.95 15.62
C ASP A 182 4.43 -3.15 15.17
N GLY A 183 4.42 -3.43 13.87
CA GLY A 183 5.10 -4.58 13.26
C GLY A 183 6.60 -4.59 13.51
N ARG A 184 7.26 -3.43 13.42
CA ARG A 184 8.70 -3.34 13.64
C ARG A 184 9.05 -3.54 15.11
N LEU A 185 8.29 -2.94 16.02
CA LEU A 185 8.46 -3.18 17.45
C LEU A 185 8.29 -4.66 17.80
N PHE A 186 7.33 -5.35 17.18
CA PHE A 186 7.17 -6.79 17.35
C PHE A 186 8.40 -7.54 16.86
N VAL A 187 8.82 -7.34 15.60
CA VAL A 187 9.99 -8.02 15.02
C VAL A 187 11.22 -7.82 15.87
N LYS A 188 11.47 -6.59 16.35
CA LYS A 188 12.64 -6.25 17.19
C LYS A 188 12.67 -7.03 18.50
N ARG A 189 11.51 -7.20 19.16
CA ARG A 189 11.39 -7.90 20.46
C ARG A 189 11.35 -9.42 20.32
N ASP A 190 10.76 -9.92 19.24
CA ASP A 190 10.57 -11.35 18.99
C ASP A 190 11.91 -12.08 18.91
N GLN A 191 12.00 -13.29 19.47
CA GLN A 191 13.20 -14.13 19.38
C GLN A 191 12.97 -15.37 18.51
N SER A 192 11.77 -15.51 17.96
CA SER A 192 11.37 -16.64 17.13
C SER A 192 12.14 -16.69 15.81
N ARG A 193 11.99 -17.83 15.12
CA ARG A 193 12.33 -17.98 13.72
C ARG A 193 11.09 -18.35 12.94
N TRP A 194 10.95 -17.74 11.77
CA TRP A 194 9.78 -17.84 10.90
C TRP A 194 10.17 -18.40 9.56
N ASP A 195 9.37 -19.34 9.07
CA ASP A 195 9.52 -19.86 7.72
C ASP A 195 9.06 -18.80 6.72
N TRP A 196 7.97 -18.09 7.02
CA TRP A 196 7.50 -16.97 6.23
C TRP A 196 7.42 -15.71 7.10
N ILE A 197 7.95 -14.58 6.62
CA ILE A 197 7.64 -13.25 7.15
C ILE A 197 7.00 -12.46 6.03
N ILE A 198 5.75 -12.05 6.20
CA ILE A 198 4.94 -11.37 5.20
C ILE A 198 4.71 -9.94 5.65
N LEU A 199 5.16 -8.97 4.86
CA LEU A 199 4.88 -7.55 5.03
C LEU A 199 3.74 -7.16 4.09
N ASP A 200 2.56 -6.94 4.67
CA ASP A 200 1.34 -6.51 3.98
C ASP A 200 0.62 -5.43 4.78
N ALA A 201 1.32 -4.32 5.01
CA ALA A 201 0.91 -3.24 5.90
C ALA A 201 0.52 -1.96 5.13
N PHE A 202 -0.25 -2.10 4.04
CA PHE A 202 -0.75 -0.94 3.31
C PHE A 202 -1.74 -0.13 4.14
N ARG A 203 -1.62 1.19 4.03
CA ARG A 203 -2.48 2.19 4.67
C ARG A 203 -2.77 3.30 3.68
N GLY A 204 -4.00 3.38 3.17
CA GLY A 204 -4.41 4.49 2.30
C GLY A 204 -3.53 4.63 1.05
N GLY A 205 -3.01 3.51 0.54
CA GLY A 205 -2.18 3.44 -0.65
C GLY A 205 -0.65 3.43 -0.43
N TYR A 206 -0.13 3.46 0.80
CA TYR A 206 1.32 3.34 1.07
C TYR A 206 1.65 2.45 2.27
N VAL A 207 2.89 1.98 2.34
CA VAL A 207 3.42 1.22 3.49
C VAL A 207 4.19 2.17 4.41
N PRO A 208 4.03 2.10 5.74
CA PRO A 208 4.74 2.99 6.67
C PRO A 208 6.27 3.02 6.45
N PRO A 209 6.91 4.19 6.55
CA PRO A 209 8.32 4.38 6.17
C PRO A 209 9.29 3.49 6.94
N HIS A 210 9.07 3.34 8.24
CA HIS A 210 9.93 2.57 9.14
C HIS A 210 9.87 1.06 8.90
N LEU A 211 8.92 0.58 8.09
CA LEU A 211 8.80 -0.81 7.62
C LEU A 211 9.46 -1.02 6.24
N LYS A 212 10.15 -0.01 5.70
CA LYS A 212 10.75 -0.04 4.36
C LYS A 212 12.26 0.17 4.37
N THR A 213 12.87 0.23 5.55
CA THR A 213 14.28 0.59 5.72
C THR A 213 15.19 -0.63 5.71
N LEU A 214 16.46 -0.40 5.38
CA LEU A 214 17.53 -1.38 5.44
C LEU A 214 17.61 -2.04 6.83
N GLU A 215 17.48 -1.24 7.88
CA GLU A 215 17.51 -1.69 9.27
C GLU A 215 16.35 -2.64 9.57
N PHE A 216 15.13 -2.28 9.17
CA PHE A 216 13.96 -3.15 9.36
C PHE A 216 14.09 -4.46 8.58
N TYR A 217 14.53 -4.41 7.31
CA TYR A 217 14.72 -5.63 6.54
C TYR A 217 15.81 -6.53 7.12
N ARG A 218 16.88 -5.97 7.71
CA ARG A 218 17.88 -6.74 8.48
C ARG A 218 17.28 -7.38 9.73
N GLU A 219 16.42 -6.66 10.45
CA GLU A 219 15.69 -7.19 11.60
C GLU A 219 14.81 -8.39 11.16
N CYS A 220 14.09 -8.28 10.05
CA CYS A 220 13.31 -9.39 9.47
C CYS A 220 14.21 -10.57 9.04
N ALA A 221 15.30 -10.30 8.32
CA ALA A 221 16.24 -11.33 7.88
C ALA A 221 16.81 -12.13 9.07
N ALA A 222 17.11 -11.47 10.19
CA ALA A 222 17.59 -12.12 11.41
C ALA A 222 16.54 -13.01 12.11
N ARG A 223 15.25 -12.89 11.74
CA ARG A 223 14.13 -13.68 12.26
C ARG A 223 13.67 -14.76 11.27
N LEU A 224 14.23 -14.87 10.07
CA LEU A 224 13.93 -15.98 9.17
C LEU A 224 14.62 -17.27 9.62
N SER A 225 13.96 -18.41 9.42
CA SER A 225 14.59 -19.72 9.47
C SER A 225 15.62 -19.88 8.34
N GLU A 226 16.42 -20.94 8.37
CA GLU A 226 17.49 -21.19 7.38
C GLU A 226 16.96 -21.17 5.93
N HIS A 227 15.78 -21.74 5.72
CA HIS A 227 15.07 -21.76 4.44
C HIS A 227 13.83 -20.87 4.45
N GLY A 228 13.84 -19.82 5.28
CA GLY A 228 12.75 -18.88 5.39
C GLY A 228 12.70 -17.90 4.22
N VAL A 229 11.51 -17.38 3.95
CA VAL A 229 11.23 -16.38 2.91
C VAL A 229 10.61 -15.14 3.52
N PHE A 230 11.18 -13.98 3.18
CA PHE A 230 10.56 -12.69 3.38
C PHE A 230 9.71 -12.35 2.14
N VAL A 231 8.46 -11.96 2.37
CA VAL A 231 7.49 -11.61 1.34
C VAL A 231 7.05 -10.17 1.58
N ALA A 232 7.16 -9.29 0.59
CA ALA A 232 6.70 -7.92 0.69
C ALA A 232 5.70 -7.60 -0.42
N ASN A 233 4.54 -7.09 -0.03
CA ASN A 233 3.62 -6.44 -0.97
C ASN A 233 4.11 -5.01 -1.22
N LEU A 234 4.46 -4.71 -2.46
CA LEU A 234 4.95 -3.41 -2.92
C LEU A 234 3.99 -2.82 -3.95
N HIS A 235 4.12 -1.51 -4.21
CA HIS A 235 3.32 -0.84 -5.23
C HIS A 235 4.20 -0.15 -6.28
N SER A 236 4.15 -0.63 -7.52
CA SER A 236 4.99 -0.19 -8.63
C SER A 236 4.70 1.22 -9.13
N GLY A 237 3.55 1.79 -8.79
CA GLY A 237 3.18 3.18 -9.10
C GLY A 237 3.77 4.22 -8.14
N THR A 238 4.43 3.80 -7.06
CA THR A 238 5.05 4.71 -6.08
C THR A 238 6.41 5.19 -6.56
N GLN A 239 6.82 6.39 -6.16
CA GLN A 239 8.17 6.90 -6.46
C GLN A 239 9.27 6.08 -5.77
N LEU A 240 8.91 5.35 -4.71
CA LEU A 240 9.83 4.55 -3.93
C LEU A 240 9.97 3.11 -4.44
N HIS A 241 9.20 2.68 -5.45
CA HIS A 241 9.21 1.29 -5.91
C HIS A 241 10.60 0.71 -6.17
N PHE A 242 11.45 1.44 -6.91
CA PHE A 242 12.81 0.98 -7.19
C PHE A 242 13.71 1.05 -5.95
N SER A 243 13.46 2.01 -5.05
CA SER A 243 14.17 2.14 -3.77
C SER A 243 13.81 1.00 -2.82
N ASP A 244 12.55 0.55 -2.82
CA ASP A 244 12.10 -0.62 -2.07
C ASP A 244 12.85 -1.88 -2.52
N LEU A 245 12.81 -2.16 -3.82
CA LEU A 245 13.48 -3.33 -4.38
C LEU A 245 15.00 -3.27 -4.16
N ARG A 246 15.61 -2.09 -4.33
CA ARG A 246 17.03 -1.89 -4.03
C ARG A 246 17.31 -2.21 -2.57
N THR A 247 16.56 -1.62 -1.64
CA THR A 247 16.78 -1.78 -0.20
C THR A 247 16.60 -3.23 0.27
N ILE A 248 15.60 -3.95 -0.26
CA ILE A 248 15.45 -5.39 -0.02
C ILE A 248 16.68 -6.15 -0.55
N SER A 249 17.16 -5.81 -1.74
CA SER A 249 18.31 -6.49 -2.38
C SER A 249 19.66 -6.19 -1.69
N GLU A 250 19.76 -5.15 -0.88
CA GLU A 250 20.94 -4.88 -0.04
C GLU A 250 21.01 -5.81 1.18
N VAL A 251 19.89 -6.42 1.58
CA VAL A 251 19.83 -7.33 2.74
C VAL A 251 19.83 -8.79 2.29
N PHE A 252 19.02 -9.12 1.30
CA PHE A 252 18.82 -10.50 0.90
C PHE A 252 19.66 -10.85 -0.34
N PRO A 253 20.45 -11.95 -0.30
CA PRO A 253 21.28 -12.36 -1.43
C PRO A 253 20.49 -12.69 -2.70
N GLN A 254 19.23 -13.10 -2.57
CA GLN A 254 18.37 -13.43 -3.70
C GLN A 254 16.98 -12.83 -3.52
N VAL A 255 16.47 -12.22 -4.59
CA VAL A 255 15.14 -11.60 -4.65
C VAL A 255 14.49 -11.96 -5.99
N VAL A 256 13.26 -12.44 -5.94
CA VAL A 256 12.38 -12.62 -7.10
C VAL A 256 11.13 -11.77 -6.93
N ILE A 257 10.57 -11.26 -8.02
CA ILE A 257 9.34 -10.46 -7.98
C ILE A 257 8.25 -11.11 -8.84
N PHE A 258 7.00 -10.85 -8.43
CA PHE A 258 5.80 -11.27 -9.14
C PHE A 258 4.95 -10.04 -9.43
N ARG A 259 4.68 -9.78 -10.71
CA ARG A 259 3.80 -8.69 -11.15
C ARG A 259 2.38 -9.22 -11.17
N THR A 260 1.57 -8.77 -10.21
CA THR A 260 0.20 -9.27 -10.10
C THR A 260 -0.63 -8.86 -11.30
N ALA A 261 -1.69 -9.61 -11.59
CA ALA A 261 -2.63 -9.27 -12.67
C ALA A 261 -3.33 -7.90 -12.51
N ILE A 262 -3.33 -7.32 -11.30
CA ILE A 262 -3.82 -5.96 -11.07
C ILE A 262 -2.66 -4.97 -11.20
N ALA A 263 -2.90 -3.89 -11.96
CA ALA A 263 -1.96 -2.80 -12.08
C ALA A 263 -1.58 -2.24 -10.70
N GLY A 264 -0.29 -2.30 -10.37
CA GLY A 264 0.28 -1.64 -9.19
C GLY A 264 0.91 -2.59 -8.19
N ASN A 265 0.27 -3.70 -7.79
CA ASN A 265 0.86 -4.60 -6.80
C ASN A 265 2.01 -5.43 -7.40
N VAL A 266 3.13 -5.46 -6.68
CA VAL A 266 4.31 -6.29 -6.96
C VAL A 266 4.67 -7.02 -5.68
N ILE A 267 4.66 -8.35 -5.72
CA ILE A 267 5.10 -9.16 -4.58
C ILE A 267 6.59 -9.46 -4.74
N ALA A 268 7.40 -9.09 -3.77
CA ALA A 268 8.80 -9.47 -3.71
C ALA A 268 8.98 -10.63 -2.74
N CYS A 269 9.64 -11.71 -3.16
CA CYS A 269 10.07 -12.79 -2.31
C CYS A 269 11.60 -12.78 -2.22
N ALA A 270 12.13 -12.82 -1.00
CA ALA A 270 13.55 -12.70 -0.72
C ALA A 270 14.01 -13.73 0.32
N VAL A 271 15.21 -14.28 0.17
CA VAL A 271 15.74 -15.37 1.02
C VAL A 271 17.17 -15.09 1.47
N ASN A 272 17.59 -15.69 2.60
CA ASN A 272 18.92 -15.50 3.20
C ASN A 272 20.02 -16.41 2.62
N TYR A 273 19.67 -17.38 1.78
CA TYR A 273 20.60 -18.34 1.19
C TYR A 273 20.92 -17.98 -0.27
N LYS A 274 22.05 -18.48 -0.78
CA LYS A 274 22.45 -18.35 -2.21
C LYS A 274 22.17 -19.61 -3.03
N VAL A 275 22.05 -20.75 -2.37
CA VAL A 275 21.80 -22.06 -2.98
C VAL A 275 20.66 -22.72 -2.21
N PRO A 276 19.61 -23.22 -2.89
CA PRO A 276 19.41 -23.18 -4.35
C PRO A 276 19.19 -21.76 -4.90
N ASP A 277 19.39 -21.59 -6.22
CA ASP A 277 19.10 -20.31 -6.91
C ASP A 277 17.58 -20.18 -7.08
N ILE A 278 16.98 -19.25 -6.33
CA ILE A 278 15.55 -19.00 -6.37
C ILE A 278 15.15 -18.10 -7.55
N THR A 279 16.10 -17.50 -8.24
CA THR A 279 15.84 -16.65 -9.41
C THR A 279 15.65 -17.46 -10.69
N ASP A 280 15.96 -18.77 -10.65
CA ASP A 280 15.62 -19.70 -11.71
C ASP A 280 14.34 -20.51 -11.37
N PRO A 281 13.19 -20.22 -12.00
CA PRO A 281 11.94 -20.93 -11.76
C PRO A 281 12.00 -22.37 -12.22
N ALA A 282 12.97 -22.77 -13.05
CA ALA A 282 13.18 -24.18 -13.36
C ALA A 282 13.60 -24.99 -12.12
N ALA A 283 14.18 -24.34 -11.10
CA ALA A 283 14.53 -24.96 -9.82
C ALA A 283 13.37 -25.02 -8.81
N TRP A 284 12.23 -24.39 -9.10
CA TRP A 284 11.08 -24.38 -8.19
C TRP A 284 10.25 -25.66 -8.33
N PRO A 285 9.67 -26.19 -7.21
CA PRO A 285 8.80 -27.35 -7.26
C PRO A 285 7.61 -27.11 -8.21
N PRO A 286 7.24 -28.11 -9.03
CA PRO A 286 6.06 -28.04 -9.89
C PRO A 286 4.80 -27.60 -9.12
N ALA A 287 3.89 -26.90 -9.80
CA ALA A 287 2.70 -26.34 -9.15
C ALA A 287 1.77 -27.43 -8.61
N GLU A 288 1.74 -28.58 -9.27
CA GLU A 288 1.03 -29.80 -8.88
C GLU A 288 1.52 -30.37 -7.55
N ASP A 289 2.83 -30.28 -7.26
CA ASP A 289 3.42 -30.78 -6.01
C ASP A 289 3.08 -29.88 -4.80
N LEU A 290 2.69 -28.64 -5.08
CA LEU A 290 2.28 -27.64 -4.10
C LEU A 290 0.76 -27.58 -3.91
N ALA A 291 0.01 -28.34 -4.72
CA ALA A 291 -1.44 -28.31 -4.70
C ALA A 291 -1.99 -28.84 -3.37
N ARG A 292 -3.06 -28.20 -2.90
CA ARG A 292 -3.82 -28.63 -1.72
C ARG A 292 -5.31 -28.60 -2.04
N PRO A 293 -6.14 -29.45 -1.41
CA PRO A 293 -7.58 -29.43 -1.62
C PRO A 293 -8.21 -28.05 -1.39
N GLU A 294 -7.71 -27.29 -0.42
CA GLU A 294 -8.21 -25.97 -0.06
C GLU A 294 -7.93 -24.92 -1.15
N PHE A 295 -6.88 -25.13 -1.95
CA PHE A 295 -6.50 -24.28 -3.08
C PHE A 295 -7.37 -24.49 -4.31
N ALA A 296 -8.08 -25.62 -4.43
CA ALA A 296 -8.86 -25.96 -5.60
C ALA A 296 -9.90 -24.85 -5.93
N GLY A 297 -9.81 -24.29 -7.14
CA GLY A 297 -10.68 -23.20 -7.60
C GLY A 297 -10.44 -21.83 -6.94
N ARG A 298 -9.44 -21.71 -6.06
CA ARG A 298 -9.14 -20.48 -5.30
C ARG A 298 -7.73 -19.95 -5.53
N LEU A 299 -6.78 -20.84 -5.81
CA LEU A 299 -5.37 -20.49 -5.98
C LEU A 299 -4.79 -21.24 -7.18
N ASP A 300 -4.48 -20.50 -8.25
CA ASP A 300 -3.81 -21.02 -9.44
C ASP A 300 -2.31 -20.74 -9.34
N LEU A 301 -1.56 -21.73 -8.87
CA LEU A 301 -0.11 -21.64 -8.71
C LEU A 301 0.61 -21.59 -10.06
N ALA A 302 0.09 -22.20 -11.12
CA ALA A 302 0.70 -22.11 -12.44
C ALA A 302 0.61 -20.69 -12.99
N ALA A 303 -0.54 -20.03 -12.83
CA ALA A 303 -0.70 -18.62 -13.15
C ALA A 303 0.24 -17.72 -12.33
N ILE A 304 0.34 -17.94 -11.01
CA ILE A 304 1.26 -17.18 -10.14
C ILE A 304 2.71 -17.37 -10.56
N ARG A 305 3.13 -18.59 -10.90
CA ARG A 305 4.47 -18.86 -11.45
C ARG A 305 4.74 -18.03 -12.72
N GLY A 306 3.73 -17.90 -13.59
CA GLY A 306 3.78 -17.06 -14.79
C GLY A 306 3.85 -15.55 -14.54
N GLU A 307 3.50 -15.08 -13.34
CA GLU A 307 3.63 -13.66 -12.95
C GLU A 307 5.07 -13.26 -12.59
N ARG A 308 5.98 -14.24 -12.50
CA ARG A 308 7.39 -14.00 -12.21
C ARG A 308 7.96 -13.00 -13.22
N ALA A 309 8.64 -11.99 -12.70
CA ALA A 309 9.37 -11.01 -13.48
C ALA A 309 10.77 -10.82 -12.90
N ASP A 310 11.68 -10.32 -13.72
CA ASP A 310 12.99 -9.91 -13.24
C ASP A 310 12.92 -8.52 -12.56
N PRO A 311 13.64 -8.33 -11.44
CA PRO A 311 13.79 -7.02 -10.86
C PRO A 311 14.38 -6.03 -11.88
N PRO A 312 13.87 -4.79 -11.96
CA PRO A 312 14.34 -3.76 -12.90
C PRO A 312 15.72 -3.22 -12.48
N ARG A 313 16.78 -4.02 -12.73
CA ARG A 313 18.13 -3.81 -12.19
C ARG A 313 18.73 -2.45 -12.56
N ALA A 314 18.42 -1.90 -13.74
CA ALA A 314 18.94 -0.60 -14.15
C ALA A 314 18.40 0.53 -13.26
N GLN A 315 17.09 0.60 -13.10
CA GLN A 315 16.41 1.59 -12.26
C GLN A 315 16.76 1.42 -10.77
N MET A 316 16.91 0.17 -10.32
CA MET A 316 17.34 -0.12 -8.95
C MET A 316 18.73 0.44 -8.63
N ARG A 317 19.68 0.42 -9.59
CA ARG A 317 21.03 0.97 -9.35
C ARG A 317 21.03 2.48 -9.14
N GLU A 318 20.08 3.19 -9.76
CA GLU A 318 19.90 4.64 -9.65
C GLU A 318 19.04 5.03 -8.44
N ALA A 319 18.18 4.13 -7.97
CA ALA A 319 17.30 4.36 -6.83
C ALA A 319 18.07 4.48 -5.51
N ARG A 320 17.48 5.05 -4.45
CA ARG A 320 18.19 5.20 -3.16
C ARG A 320 17.93 4.01 -2.25
N VAL A 321 18.90 3.67 -1.42
CA VAL A 321 18.66 2.79 -0.27
C VAL A 321 17.90 3.59 0.78
N LEU A 322 16.80 3.03 1.27
CA LEU A 322 16.00 3.61 2.34
C LEU A 322 16.61 3.20 3.68
N THR A 323 16.90 4.15 4.54
CA THR A 323 17.46 3.91 5.87
C THR A 323 16.63 4.63 6.92
N ASP A 324 16.77 4.27 8.19
CA ASP A 324 16.11 4.99 9.29
C ASP A 324 16.46 6.49 9.32
N ASP A 325 17.73 6.81 9.02
CA ASP A 325 18.22 8.19 8.93
C ASP A 325 17.74 8.93 7.67
N PHE A 326 17.19 8.19 6.69
CA PHE A 326 16.70 8.74 5.45
C PHE A 326 15.56 7.91 4.85
N ALA A 327 14.34 8.16 5.32
CA ALA A 327 13.11 7.68 4.71
C ALA A 327 12.33 8.88 4.16
N PRO A 328 12.50 9.28 2.89
CA PRO A 328 11.94 10.52 2.31
C PRO A 328 10.41 10.46 2.10
N VAL A 329 9.73 9.54 2.77
CA VAL A 329 8.35 9.14 2.49
C VAL A 329 7.37 10.24 2.90
N GLU A 330 7.63 10.92 4.03
CA GLU A 330 6.86 12.10 4.46
C GLU A 330 7.01 13.28 3.50
N PHE A 331 8.08 13.32 2.69
CA PHE A 331 8.35 14.44 1.79
C PHE A 331 7.82 14.17 0.38
N LEU A 332 8.05 12.98 -0.16
CA LEU A 332 7.76 12.68 -1.58
C LEU A 332 6.28 12.40 -1.85
N ASP A 333 5.61 11.66 -0.96
CA ASP A 333 4.18 11.37 -1.12
C ASP A 333 3.32 12.61 -0.81
N VAL A 334 3.75 13.43 0.16
CA VAL A 334 3.12 14.73 0.50
C VAL A 334 3.33 15.77 -0.60
N ILE A 335 4.52 15.84 -1.21
CA ILE A 335 4.77 16.73 -2.36
C ILE A 335 3.86 16.36 -3.53
N LYS A 336 3.72 15.08 -3.84
CA LYS A 336 2.78 14.67 -4.89
C LYS A 336 1.34 15.03 -4.50
N ALA A 337 0.94 14.86 -3.24
CA ALA A 337 -0.38 15.25 -2.73
C ALA A 337 -0.70 16.74 -2.92
N ASN A 338 0.31 17.61 -2.77
CA ASN A 338 0.14 19.06 -2.83
C ASN A 338 0.45 19.68 -4.20
N ASN A 339 1.20 19.00 -5.07
CA ASN A 339 1.66 19.55 -6.36
C ASN A 339 0.93 19.00 -7.60
N THR A 340 -0.08 18.13 -7.44
CA THR A 340 -0.96 17.73 -8.56
C THR A 340 -2.32 18.39 -8.41
N THR A 341 -2.38 19.68 -8.71
CA THR A 341 -3.59 20.36 -9.19
C THR A 341 -3.27 20.86 -10.59
N GLU A 342 -3.53 20.02 -11.59
CA GLU A 342 -3.96 20.42 -12.94
C GLU A 342 -4.97 19.40 -13.43
#